data_AF-A0A8C8SPU5-F1
#
_entry.id   AF-A0A8C8SPU5-F1
#
_cell.length_a   1.000
_cell.length_b   1.000
_cell.length_c   1.000
_cell.angle_alpha   90.00
_cell.angle_beta   90.00
_cell.angle_gamma   90.00
#
_symmetry.space_group_name_H-M   'P 1'
#
loop_
_entity.id
_entity.type
_entity.pdbx_description
1 polymer ?
#
loop_
_entity_poly.entity_id
_entity_poly.type
_entity_poly.pdbx_seq_one_letter_code
_entity_poly.pdbx_strand_id
1 'polypeptide(L)'
;MSYSNSLILRNTDFVGSFFFLFPLVFQIKDLLKKYTKILEDISYLSSSDVHRFIHTEAMMINQALLANRRAIAKLFVNLMEADLKRELSQWLKWQERVKDWKIIQKDYVVRSFREFMASKEVQEPTPVKRDLENMIKDQISLNRRRMELLQVICDLLPPTHSKAEINEWYESLVALNKYIGKQGIHHNDLGFKQWFNTNVMIELYHVPNKLLSLEVCTEKEAEKVVNPDFFKLVGSLQSQFEQELEQMDRDFEDLAKCVEWDCKDLYRYFQQAIVLWDEHQLKLSQQENELQVKLNECRRKHENLNQVQSKV
;
A
#
# COMPACT_ATOMS: atom_id res chain seq x y z
N MET A 1 3.76 -32.52 19.31
CA MET A 1 4.51 -33.48 20.16
C MET A 1 3.75 -33.97 21.41
N SER A 2 2.59 -33.43 21.81
CA SER A 2 1.89 -33.90 23.04
C SER A 2 1.04 -35.18 22.91
N TYR A 3 0.68 -35.64 21.70
CA TYR A 3 -0.27 -36.76 21.57
C TYR A 3 0.33 -38.14 21.86
N SER A 4 1.63 -38.35 21.55
CA SER A 4 2.29 -39.64 21.75
C SER A 4 2.44 -40.05 23.22
N ASN A 5 2.56 -39.08 24.13
CA ASN A 5 2.67 -39.37 25.57
C ASN A 5 1.34 -39.82 26.20
N SER A 6 0.20 -39.44 25.62
CA SER A 6 -1.13 -39.80 26.15
C SER A 6 -1.51 -41.27 25.89
N LEU A 7 -1.04 -41.85 24.78
CA LEU A 7 -1.25 -43.26 24.45
C LEU A 7 -0.37 -44.21 25.29
N ILE A 8 0.80 -43.75 25.72
CA ILE A 8 1.73 -44.54 26.53
C ILE A 8 1.22 -44.63 27.98
N LEU A 9 0.71 -43.54 28.54
CA LEU A 9 0.17 -43.50 29.91
C LEU A 9 -1.13 -44.33 30.09
N ARG A 10 -1.99 -44.43 29.06
CA ARG A 10 -3.19 -45.30 29.14
C ARG A 10 -2.88 -46.80 29.05
N ASN A 11 -1.77 -47.17 28.42
CA ASN A 11 -1.34 -48.57 28.36
C ASN A 11 -0.76 -49.06 29.69
N THR A 12 -0.17 -48.19 30.51
CA THR A 12 0.42 -48.57 31.81
C THR A 12 -0.62 -48.88 32.89
N ASP A 13 -1.77 -48.21 32.90
CA ASP A 13 -2.87 -48.50 33.85
C ASP A 13 -3.55 -49.85 33.56
N PHE A 14 -3.41 -50.36 32.33
CA PHE A 14 -4.11 -51.55 31.85
C PHE A 14 -3.43 -52.87 32.26
N VAL A 15 -2.11 -52.87 32.44
CA VAL A 15 -1.41 -54.02 33.05
C VAL A 15 -1.94 -54.25 34.48
N GLY A 16 -2.30 -53.19 35.20
CA GLY A 16 -2.90 -53.26 36.53
C GLY A 16 -4.23 -54.02 36.59
N SER A 17 -5.10 -53.88 35.58
CA SER A 17 -6.39 -54.59 35.52
C SER A 17 -6.23 -56.10 35.29
N PHE A 18 -5.20 -56.52 34.57
CA PHE A 18 -4.82 -57.93 34.43
C PHE A 18 -4.28 -58.53 35.74
N PHE A 19 -3.66 -57.70 36.59
CA PHE A 19 -3.15 -58.11 37.91
C PHE A 19 -4.26 -58.38 38.93
N PHE A 20 -5.47 -57.83 38.78
CA PHE A 20 -6.57 -58.06 39.75
C PHE A 20 -7.25 -59.44 39.64
N LEU A 21 -7.14 -60.13 38.50
CA LEU A 21 -7.70 -61.47 38.34
C LEU A 21 -6.84 -62.57 38.97
N PHE A 22 -5.54 -62.32 39.11
CA PHE A 22 -4.59 -63.31 39.64
C PHE A 22 -4.90 -63.63 41.13
N PRO A 23 -5.03 -62.65 42.04
CA PRO A 23 -5.39 -62.90 43.45
C PRO A 23 -6.71 -63.65 43.64
N LEU A 24 -7.72 -63.35 42.82
CA LEU A 24 -9.04 -63.98 42.90
C LEU A 24 -8.97 -65.48 42.57
N VAL A 25 -8.17 -65.87 41.58
CA VAL A 25 -7.97 -67.29 41.22
C VAL A 25 -7.30 -68.06 42.36
N PHE A 26 -6.35 -67.45 43.09
CA PHE A 26 -5.75 -68.08 44.27
C PHE A 26 -6.74 -68.21 45.42
N GLN A 27 -7.56 -67.19 45.67
CA GLN A 27 -8.61 -67.23 46.70
C GLN A 27 -9.66 -68.31 46.41
N ILE A 28 -10.12 -68.42 45.16
CA ILE A 28 -11.07 -69.48 44.75
C ILE A 28 -10.44 -70.87 44.92
N LYS A 29 -9.16 -71.02 44.56
CA LYS A 29 -8.43 -72.29 44.74
C LYS A 29 -8.31 -72.68 46.21
N ASP A 30 -7.99 -71.73 47.09
CA ASP A 30 -7.83 -71.98 48.52
C ASP A 30 -9.19 -72.27 49.20
N LEU A 31 -10.25 -71.59 48.78
CA LEU A 31 -11.62 -71.91 49.19
C LEU A 31 -12.03 -73.31 48.74
N LEU A 32 -11.82 -73.68 47.48
CA LEU A 32 -12.13 -75.02 46.99
C LEU A 32 -11.39 -76.09 47.79
N LYS A 33 -10.09 -75.92 48.06
CA LYS A 33 -9.32 -76.83 48.91
C LYS A 33 -9.85 -76.94 50.34
N LYS A 34 -10.28 -75.82 50.93
CA LYS A 34 -10.89 -75.81 52.27
C LYS A 34 -12.18 -76.60 52.28
N TYR A 35 -13.04 -76.40 51.28
CA TYR A 35 -14.32 -77.12 51.18
C TYR A 35 -14.13 -78.59 50.82
N THR A 36 -13.09 -78.96 50.05
CA THR A 36 -12.72 -80.37 49.82
C THR A 36 -12.45 -81.10 51.13
N LYS A 37 -11.61 -80.53 52.01
CA LYS A 37 -11.30 -81.13 53.32
C LYS A 37 -12.54 -81.28 54.21
N ILE A 38 -13.37 -80.24 54.28
CA ILE A 38 -14.61 -80.27 55.06
C ILE A 38 -15.57 -81.34 54.53
N LEU A 39 -15.67 -81.51 53.21
CA LEU A 39 -16.53 -82.54 52.61
C LEU A 39 -15.95 -83.95 52.79
N GLU A 40 -14.63 -84.14 52.76
CA GLU A 40 -13.99 -85.41 53.10
C GLU A 40 -14.25 -85.83 54.55
N ASP A 41 -14.25 -84.88 55.48
CA ASP A 41 -14.43 -85.14 56.92
C ASP A 41 -15.91 -85.39 57.32
N ILE A 42 -16.87 -84.79 56.61
CA ILE A 42 -18.30 -84.77 57.00
C ILE A 42 -19.17 -85.66 56.10
N SER A 43 -18.77 -85.91 54.84
CA SER A 43 -19.64 -86.63 53.91
C SER A 43 -19.55 -88.15 54.09
N TYR A 44 -20.69 -88.84 53.95
CA TYR A 44 -20.77 -90.30 53.84
C TYR A 44 -20.31 -90.83 52.47
N LEU A 45 -19.72 -89.96 51.63
CA LEU A 45 -19.27 -90.28 50.27
C LEU A 45 -17.85 -90.81 50.29
N SER A 46 -17.49 -91.64 49.30
CA SER A 46 -16.10 -92.03 49.11
C SER A 46 -15.25 -90.79 48.75
N SER A 47 -14.00 -90.72 49.21
CA SER A 47 -13.07 -89.61 48.87
C SER A 47 -12.98 -89.39 47.36
N SER A 48 -13.08 -90.46 46.55
CA SER A 48 -13.13 -90.39 45.09
C SER A 48 -14.33 -89.58 44.56
N ASP A 49 -15.52 -89.76 45.14
CA ASP A 49 -16.73 -89.04 44.72
C ASP A 49 -16.69 -87.56 45.10
N VAL A 50 -16.14 -87.22 46.28
CA VAL A 50 -15.93 -85.83 46.72
C VAL A 50 -14.96 -85.10 45.79
N HIS A 51 -13.84 -85.74 45.44
CA HIS A 51 -12.90 -85.18 44.47
C HIS A 51 -13.50 -85.01 43.08
N ARG A 52 -14.30 -85.97 42.59
CA ARG A 52 -15.00 -85.85 41.29
C ARG A 52 -15.96 -84.65 41.29
N PHE A 53 -16.74 -84.48 42.35
CA PHE A 53 -17.67 -83.36 42.50
C PHE A 53 -16.94 -82.00 42.48
N ILE A 54 -15.89 -81.85 43.31
CA ILE A 54 -15.09 -80.62 43.35
C ILE A 54 -14.40 -80.36 42.00
N HIS A 55 -13.94 -81.40 41.31
CA HIS A 55 -13.36 -81.25 39.98
C HIS A 55 -14.37 -80.73 38.96
N THR A 56 -15.60 -81.24 38.95
CA THR A 56 -16.67 -80.76 38.07
C THR A 56 -17.02 -79.29 38.36
N GLU A 57 -17.17 -78.92 39.63
CA GLU A 57 -17.43 -77.52 40.02
C GLU A 57 -16.27 -76.59 39.65
N ALA A 58 -15.02 -77.00 39.92
CA ALA A 58 -13.84 -76.25 39.52
C ALA A 58 -13.75 -76.08 37.98
N MET A 59 -14.14 -77.11 37.22
CA MET A 59 -14.20 -77.06 35.76
C MET A 59 -15.26 -76.06 35.28
N MET A 60 -16.45 -76.03 35.88
CA MET A 60 -17.50 -75.06 35.55
C MET A 60 -17.07 -73.63 35.86
N ILE A 61 -16.45 -73.39 37.02
CA ILE A 61 -15.91 -72.08 37.39
C ILE A 61 -14.82 -71.64 36.42
N ASN A 62 -13.89 -72.53 36.07
CA ASN A 62 -12.83 -72.24 35.11
C ASN A 62 -13.37 -71.91 33.71
N GLN A 63 -14.40 -72.63 33.24
CA GLN A 63 -15.07 -72.34 31.97
C GLN A 63 -15.73 -70.96 31.96
N ALA A 64 -16.45 -70.61 33.04
CA ALA A 64 -17.06 -69.29 33.19
C ALA A 64 -16.00 -68.17 33.25
N LEU A 65 -14.91 -68.36 33.99
CA LEU A 65 -13.80 -67.41 34.05
C LEU A 65 -13.14 -67.21 32.68
N LEU A 66 -12.92 -68.28 31.91
CA LEU A 66 -12.38 -68.20 30.56
C LEU A 66 -13.34 -67.49 29.60
N ALA A 67 -14.65 -67.77 29.70
CA ALA A 67 -15.67 -67.08 28.92
C ALA A 67 -15.71 -65.58 29.24
N ASN A 68 -15.68 -65.21 30.53
CA ASN A 68 -15.62 -63.81 30.98
C ASN A 68 -14.36 -63.11 30.49
N ARG A 69 -13.19 -63.77 30.58
CA ARG A 69 -11.94 -63.22 30.07
C ARG A 69 -12.00 -62.96 28.56
N ARG A 70 -12.59 -63.87 27.78
CA ARG A 70 -12.82 -63.66 26.34
C ARG A 70 -13.80 -62.52 26.06
N ALA A 71 -14.87 -62.41 26.84
CA ALA A 71 -15.86 -61.34 26.71
C ALA A 71 -15.25 -59.97 27.02
N ILE A 72 -14.45 -59.85 28.09
CA ILE A 72 -13.72 -58.62 28.45
C ILE A 72 -12.73 -58.24 27.35
N ALA A 73 -11.94 -59.21 26.85
CA ALA A 73 -11.00 -58.95 25.76
C ALA A 73 -11.72 -58.46 24.49
N LYS A 74 -12.87 -59.06 24.16
CA LYS A 74 -13.69 -58.64 23.01
C LYS A 74 -14.27 -57.23 23.20
N LEU A 75 -14.82 -56.93 24.37
CA LEU A 75 -15.30 -55.58 24.70
C LEU A 75 -14.19 -54.55 24.60
N PHE A 76 -12.99 -54.88 25.08
CA PHE A 76 -11.84 -54.01 24.98
C PHE A 76 -11.46 -53.70 23.54
N VAL A 77 -11.36 -54.72 22.68
CA VAL A 77 -11.07 -54.54 21.25
C VAL A 77 -12.15 -53.69 20.58
N ASN A 78 -13.43 -53.95 20.85
CA ASN A 78 -14.54 -53.19 20.29
C ASN A 78 -14.50 -51.72 20.74
N LEU A 79 -14.19 -51.46 22.02
CA LEU A 79 -14.08 -50.10 22.56
C LEU A 79 -12.91 -49.36 21.90
N MET A 80 -11.73 -49.99 21.81
CA MET A 80 -10.57 -49.42 21.14
C MET A 80 -10.88 -49.09 19.67
N GLU A 81 -11.54 -50.00 18.95
CA GLU A 81 -11.91 -49.77 17.56
C GLU A 81 -12.89 -48.58 17.42
N ALA A 82 -13.89 -48.49 18.30
CA ALA A 82 -14.83 -47.39 18.32
C ALA A 82 -14.14 -46.04 18.63
N ASP A 83 -13.22 -46.03 19.59
CA ASP A 83 -12.44 -44.84 19.95
C ASP A 83 -11.53 -44.39 18.80
N LEU A 84 -10.80 -45.31 18.16
CA LEU A 84 -9.96 -45.00 16.99
C LEU A 84 -10.78 -44.43 15.82
N LYS A 85 -11.95 -45.02 15.54
CA LYS A 85 -12.87 -44.50 14.52
C LYS A 85 -13.34 -43.09 14.85
N ARG A 86 -13.68 -42.82 16.11
CA ARG A 86 -14.08 -41.49 16.57
C ARG A 86 -12.93 -40.48 16.40
N GLU A 87 -11.73 -40.82 16.85
CA GLU A 87 -10.54 -39.96 16.72
C GLU A 87 -10.22 -39.64 15.25
N LEU A 88 -10.25 -40.65 14.38
CA LEU A 88 -10.05 -40.44 12.94
C LEU A 88 -11.09 -39.47 12.36
N SER A 89 -12.37 -39.64 12.72
CA SER A 89 -13.44 -38.76 12.26
C SER A 89 -13.27 -37.32 12.75
N GLN A 90 -12.81 -37.13 13.99
CA GLN A 90 -12.53 -35.81 14.57
C GLN A 90 -11.33 -35.16 13.89
N TRP A 91 -10.27 -35.93 13.63
CA TRP A 91 -9.09 -35.46 12.92
C TRP A 91 -9.42 -35.01 11.50
N LEU A 92 -10.23 -35.78 10.76
CA LEU A 92 -10.68 -35.38 9.42
C LEU A 92 -11.50 -34.09 9.45
N LYS A 93 -12.45 -33.96 10.38
CA LYS A 93 -13.21 -32.71 10.56
C LYS A 93 -12.31 -31.54 10.90
N TRP A 94 -11.33 -31.74 11.78
CA TRP A 94 -10.37 -30.69 12.13
C TRP A 94 -9.55 -30.25 10.90
N GLN A 95 -9.09 -31.20 10.07
CA GLN A 95 -8.40 -30.90 8.82
C GLN A 95 -9.26 -30.05 7.86
N GLU A 96 -10.55 -30.37 7.72
CA GLU A 96 -11.48 -29.54 6.93
C GLU A 96 -11.62 -28.14 7.51
N ARG A 97 -11.79 -28.01 8.84
CA ARG A 97 -11.89 -26.70 9.50
C ARG A 97 -10.63 -25.86 9.36
N VAL A 98 -9.45 -26.48 9.37
CA VAL A 98 -8.18 -25.78 9.12
C VAL A 98 -8.14 -25.26 7.67
N LYS A 99 -8.64 -26.02 6.69
CA LYS A 99 -8.74 -25.53 5.30
C LYS A 99 -9.71 -24.36 5.17
N ASP A 100 -10.91 -24.47 5.75
CA ASP A 100 -11.90 -23.38 5.75
C ASP A 100 -11.33 -22.11 6.39
N TRP A 101 -10.68 -22.26 7.56
CA TRP A 101 -10.03 -21.15 8.25
C TRP A 101 -8.96 -20.49 7.38
N LYS A 102 -8.12 -21.27 6.69
CA LYS A 102 -7.11 -20.72 5.78
C LYS A 102 -7.73 -19.93 4.63
N ILE A 103 -8.84 -20.39 4.06
CA ILE A 103 -9.57 -19.66 3.00
C ILE A 103 -10.09 -18.34 3.55
N ILE A 104 -10.76 -18.35 4.70
CA ILE A 104 -11.31 -17.15 5.34
C ILE A 104 -10.21 -16.12 5.63
N GLN A 105 -9.04 -16.56 6.09
CA GLN A 105 -7.90 -15.66 6.35
C GLN A 105 -7.37 -15.03 5.06
N LYS A 106 -7.23 -15.81 3.97
CA LYS A 106 -6.83 -15.28 2.66
C LYS A 106 -7.84 -14.23 2.17
N ASP A 107 -9.13 -14.55 2.21
CA ASP A 107 -10.19 -13.65 1.77
C ASP A 107 -10.25 -12.37 2.61
N TYR A 108 -10.02 -12.47 3.92
CA TYR A 108 -9.95 -11.30 4.80
C TYR A 108 -8.81 -10.36 4.41
N VAL A 109 -7.62 -10.89 4.16
CA VAL A 109 -6.46 -10.07 3.75
C VAL A 109 -6.70 -9.40 2.40
N VAL A 110 -7.29 -10.13 1.44
CA VAL A 110 -7.67 -9.58 0.13
C VAL A 110 -8.70 -8.46 0.27
N ARG A 111 -9.74 -8.67 1.07
CA ARG A 111 -10.77 -7.66 1.31
C ARG A 111 -10.19 -6.42 1.99
N SER A 112 -9.38 -6.62 3.03
CA SER A 112 -8.70 -5.53 3.75
C SER A 112 -7.84 -4.67 2.83
N PHE A 113 -7.12 -5.29 1.89
CA PHE A 113 -6.34 -4.54 0.90
C PHE A 113 -7.22 -3.77 -0.10
N ARG A 114 -8.32 -4.37 -0.56
CA ARG A 114 -9.28 -3.68 -1.45
C ARG A 114 -9.93 -2.48 -0.75
N GLU A 115 -10.32 -2.64 0.51
CA GLU A 115 -10.87 -1.56 1.33
C GLU A 115 -9.85 -0.44 1.55
N PHE A 116 -8.59 -0.80 1.79
CA PHE A 116 -7.48 0.16 1.85
C PHE A 116 -7.32 0.92 0.53
N MET A 117 -7.28 0.23 -0.61
CA MET A 117 -7.16 0.88 -1.92
C MET A 117 -8.36 1.79 -2.24
N ALA A 118 -9.57 1.43 -1.78
CA ALA A 118 -10.78 2.23 -1.96
C ALA A 118 -10.92 3.36 -0.92
N SER A 119 -10.03 3.43 0.06
CA SER A 119 -10.07 4.47 1.10
C SER A 119 -9.84 5.86 0.50
N LYS A 120 -10.45 6.87 1.11
CA LYS A 120 -10.30 8.26 0.64
C LYS A 120 -8.87 8.74 0.78
N GLU A 121 -8.15 8.23 1.77
CA GLU A 121 -6.75 8.53 2.03
C GLU A 121 -5.84 8.08 0.87
N VAL A 122 -6.19 7.00 0.19
CA VAL A 122 -5.45 6.44 -0.96
C VAL A 122 -5.91 7.03 -2.28
N GLN A 123 -7.22 7.21 -2.45
CA GLN A 123 -7.77 7.81 -3.68
C GLN A 123 -7.48 9.31 -3.77
N GLU A 124 -7.48 10.02 -2.64
CA GLU A 124 -7.31 11.46 -2.55
C GLU A 124 -6.27 11.85 -1.49
N PRO A 125 -4.98 11.57 -1.75
CA PRO A 125 -3.93 11.77 -0.77
C PRO A 125 -3.78 13.23 -0.34
N THR A 126 -4.02 13.48 0.95
CA THR A 126 -3.91 14.82 1.56
C THR A 126 -2.53 15.47 1.37
N PRO A 127 -1.40 14.75 1.48
CA PRO A 127 -0.08 15.35 1.23
C PRO A 127 0.05 15.88 -0.20
N VAL A 128 -0.40 15.10 -1.19
CA VAL A 128 -0.36 15.49 -2.61
C VAL A 128 -1.27 16.70 -2.86
N LYS A 129 -2.47 16.73 -2.26
CA LYS A 129 -3.35 17.91 -2.31
C LYS A 129 -2.69 19.16 -1.74
N ARG A 130 -2.01 19.04 -0.60
CA ARG A 130 -1.29 20.16 0.02
C ARG A 130 -0.16 20.66 -0.88
N ASP A 131 0.59 19.75 -1.49
CA ASP A 131 1.68 20.11 -2.41
C ASP A 131 1.13 20.84 -3.65
N LEU A 132 0.01 20.36 -4.20
CA LEU A 132 -0.72 21.04 -5.28
C LEU A 132 -1.21 22.44 -4.85
N GLU A 133 -1.78 22.59 -3.66
CA GLU A 133 -2.22 23.89 -3.14
C GLU A 133 -1.06 24.87 -2.97
N ASN A 134 0.09 24.39 -2.49
CA ASN A 134 1.30 25.20 -2.35
C ASN A 134 1.83 25.63 -3.73
N MET A 135 1.87 24.70 -4.69
CA MET A 135 2.25 24.99 -6.07
C MET A 135 1.33 26.06 -6.69
N ILE A 136 0.01 25.96 -6.48
CA ILE A 136 -0.95 26.96 -6.98
C ILE A 136 -0.65 28.34 -6.37
N LYS A 137 -0.41 28.41 -5.05
CA LYS A 137 -0.07 29.68 -4.38
C LYS A 137 1.22 30.28 -4.93
N ASP A 138 2.25 29.46 -5.12
CA ASP A 138 3.53 29.90 -5.67
C ASP A 138 3.36 30.39 -7.10
N GLN A 139 2.60 29.67 -7.93
CA GLN A 139 2.31 30.06 -9.30
C GLN A 139 1.51 31.38 -9.37
N ILE A 140 0.54 31.59 -8.48
CA ILE A 140 -0.18 32.86 -8.37
C ILE A 140 0.77 34.00 -8.02
N SER A 141 1.69 33.78 -7.08
CA SER A 141 2.68 34.78 -6.68
C SER A 141 3.63 35.17 -7.82
N LEU A 142 4.09 34.19 -8.60
CA LEU A 142 4.95 34.42 -9.76
C LEU A 142 4.18 35.08 -10.90
N ASN A 143 2.93 34.69 -11.13
CA ASN A 143 2.09 35.32 -12.13
C ASN A 143 1.80 36.79 -11.77
N ARG A 144 1.57 37.11 -10.49
CA ARG A 144 1.47 38.49 -10.04
C ARG A 144 2.74 39.29 -10.37
N ARG A 145 3.92 38.72 -10.10
CA ARG A 145 5.19 39.37 -10.44
C ARG A 145 5.35 39.59 -11.95
N ARG A 146 4.88 38.65 -12.78
CA ARG A 146 4.85 38.78 -14.23
C ARG A 146 3.93 39.92 -14.67
N MET A 147 2.73 40.03 -14.07
CA MET A 147 1.80 41.13 -14.35
C MET A 147 2.39 42.49 -13.96
N GLU A 148 3.11 42.59 -12.83
CA GLU A 148 3.82 43.81 -12.44
C GLU A 148 4.84 44.24 -13.51
N LEU A 149 5.65 43.30 -14.03
CA LEU A 149 6.60 43.59 -15.11
C LEU A 149 5.89 44.01 -16.41
N LEU A 150 4.80 43.33 -16.77
CA LEU A 150 4.01 43.70 -17.95
C LEU A 150 3.40 45.11 -17.80
N GLN A 151 3.06 45.55 -16.59
CA GLN A 151 2.51 46.87 -16.38
C GLN A 151 3.55 47.99 -16.55
N VAL A 152 4.81 47.73 -16.18
CA VAL A 152 5.92 48.68 -16.38
C VAL A 152 6.08 49.07 -17.85
N ILE A 153 5.76 48.18 -18.80
CA ILE A 153 5.93 48.50 -20.22
C ILE A 153 4.97 49.58 -20.72
N CYS A 154 3.82 49.75 -20.06
CA CYS A 154 2.88 50.82 -20.39
C CYS A 154 3.50 52.21 -20.17
N ASP A 155 4.41 52.32 -19.22
CA ASP A 155 5.12 53.57 -18.89
C ASP A 155 6.37 53.76 -19.76
N LEU A 156 6.92 52.69 -20.35
CA LEU A 156 8.15 52.68 -21.15
C LEU A 156 7.99 53.18 -22.60
N LEU A 157 6.93 53.92 -22.91
CA LEU A 157 6.68 54.44 -24.26
C LEU A 157 7.51 55.72 -24.54
N PRO A 158 7.96 55.94 -25.79
CA PRO A 158 8.58 57.22 -26.17
C PRO A 158 7.63 58.40 -25.92
N PRO A 159 8.13 59.58 -25.51
CA PRO A 159 9.52 60.06 -25.62
C PRO A 159 10.43 59.78 -24.41
N THR A 160 9.92 59.18 -23.35
CA THR A 160 10.61 59.17 -22.04
C THR A 160 11.71 58.14 -21.89
N HIS A 161 11.77 57.12 -22.77
CA HIS A 161 12.60 55.94 -22.55
C HIS A 161 13.46 55.55 -23.75
N SER A 162 14.58 54.92 -23.43
CA SER A 162 15.64 54.49 -24.32
C SER A 162 15.51 53.02 -24.72
N LYS A 163 16.13 52.65 -25.84
CA LYS A 163 16.23 51.26 -26.29
C LYS A 163 16.87 50.32 -25.27
N ALA A 164 17.76 50.82 -24.41
CA ALA A 164 18.42 50.03 -23.38
C ALA A 164 17.42 49.56 -22.30
N GLU A 165 16.51 50.45 -21.87
CA GLU A 165 15.52 50.14 -20.83
C GLU A 165 14.52 49.08 -21.31
N ILE A 166 14.09 49.12 -22.59
CA ILE A 166 13.21 48.10 -23.16
C ILE A 166 13.92 46.74 -23.28
N ASN A 167 15.22 46.72 -23.58
CA ASN A 167 15.98 45.47 -23.62
C ASN A 167 16.14 44.86 -22.22
N GLU A 168 16.47 45.68 -21.21
CA GLU A 168 16.59 45.23 -19.81
C GLU A 168 15.26 44.70 -19.26
N TRP A 169 14.15 45.39 -19.57
CA TRP A 169 12.80 44.93 -19.26
C TRP A 169 12.52 43.55 -19.89
N TYR A 170 12.85 43.38 -21.18
CA TYR A 170 12.61 42.13 -21.89
C TYR A 170 13.46 40.98 -21.35
N GLU A 171 14.74 41.23 -21.04
CA GLU A 171 15.62 40.24 -20.41
C GLU A 171 15.08 39.80 -19.05
N SER A 172 14.59 40.76 -18.25
CA SER A 172 13.96 40.48 -16.94
C SER A 172 12.70 39.63 -17.07
N LEU A 173 11.85 39.92 -18.07
CA LEU A 173 10.65 39.14 -18.36
C LEU A 173 10.96 37.72 -18.81
N VAL A 174 11.93 37.56 -19.73
CA VAL A 174 12.39 36.24 -20.20
C VAL A 174 13.01 35.44 -19.06
N ALA A 175 13.80 36.06 -18.20
CA ALA A 175 14.38 35.40 -17.02
C ALA A 175 13.29 34.91 -16.06
N LEU A 176 12.26 35.72 -15.80
CA LEU A 176 11.13 35.34 -14.98
C LEU A 176 10.32 34.19 -15.60
N ASN A 177 10.02 34.26 -16.90
CA ASN A 177 9.30 33.19 -17.60
C ASN A 177 10.06 31.86 -17.58
N LYS A 178 11.39 31.89 -17.75
CA LYS A 178 12.25 30.71 -17.60
C LYS A 178 12.23 30.17 -16.16
N TYR A 179 12.20 31.03 -15.16
CA TYR A 179 12.10 30.63 -13.76
C TYR A 179 10.75 29.96 -13.46
N ILE A 180 9.64 30.54 -13.95
CA ILE A 180 8.30 29.96 -13.85
C ILE A 180 8.25 28.56 -14.48
N GLY A 181 8.81 28.40 -15.69
CA GLY A 181 8.88 27.09 -16.35
C GLY A 181 9.66 26.05 -15.55
N LYS A 182 10.80 26.44 -14.94
CA LYS A 182 11.60 25.53 -14.10
C LYS A 182 10.87 25.13 -12.81
N GLN A 183 10.14 26.05 -12.20
CA GLN A 183 9.38 25.77 -10.97
C GLN A 183 8.22 24.81 -11.22
N GLY A 184 7.54 24.90 -12.37
CA GLY A 184 6.49 23.95 -12.75
C GLY A 184 6.98 22.49 -12.78
N ILE A 185 8.16 22.26 -13.37
CA ILE A 185 8.76 20.92 -13.49
C ILE A 185 9.14 20.34 -12.11
N HIS A 186 9.66 21.17 -11.19
CA HIS A 186 10.09 20.72 -9.87
C HIS A 186 8.92 20.23 -8.98
N HIS A 187 7.72 20.79 -9.17
CA HIS A 187 6.56 20.44 -8.35
C HIS A 187 5.87 19.13 -8.78
N ASN A 188 5.99 18.74 -10.05
CA ASN A 188 5.25 17.58 -10.58
C ASN A 188 5.83 16.23 -10.15
N ASP A 189 7.13 16.16 -9.83
CA ASP A 189 7.80 14.86 -9.75
C ASP A 189 7.98 14.28 -8.33
N LEU A 190 7.94 15.08 -7.27
CA LEU A 190 8.35 14.62 -5.92
C LEU A 190 7.22 14.14 -5.01
N GLY A 191 6.11 14.88 -4.90
CA GLY A 191 5.10 14.65 -3.85
C GLY A 191 4.38 13.32 -3.99
N PHE A 192 3.90 13.00 -5.20
CA PHE A 192 3.16 11.76 -5.46
C PHE A 192 4.04 10.51 -5.37
N LYS A 193 5.20 10.50 -6.05
CA LYS A 193 6.10 9.34 -6.06
C LYS A 193 6.53 8.95 -4.65
N GLN A 194 6.84 9.94 -3.81
CA GLN A 194 7.24 9.68 -2.43
C GLN A 194 6.06 9.16 -1.60
N TRP A 195 4.87 9.75 -1.73
CA TRP A 195 3.67 9.29 -1.05
C TRP A 195 3.28 7.87 -1.46
N PHE A 196 3.25 7.57 -2.75
CA PHE A 196 2.87 6.28 -3.32
C PHE A 196 3.79 5.16 -2.84
N ASN A 197 5.10 5.40 -2.86
CA ASN A 197 6.07 4.43 -2.35
C ASN A 197 5.90 4.18 -0.84
N THR A 198 5.65 5.23 -0.05
CA THR A 198 5.58 5.13 1.41
C THR A 198 4.27 4.51 1.91
N ASN A 199 3.16 4.71 1.20
CA ASN A 199 1.84 4.29 1.68
C ASN A 199 1.30 3.06 0.93
N VAL A 200 1.39 3.06 -0.40
CA VAL A 200 0.76 2.02 -1.25
C VAL A 200 1.72 0.86 -1.47
N MET A 201 2.97 1.14 -1.86
CA MET A 201 3.95 0.08 -2.15
C MET A 201 4.35 -0.68 -0.89
N ILE A 202 4.59 0.02 0.23
CA ILE A 202 4.89 -0.64 1.51
C ILE A 202 3.75 -1.58 1.92
N GLU A 203 2.49 -1.16 1.83
CA GLU A 203 1.36 -2.02 2.20
C GLU A 203 1.23 -3.23 1.25
N LEU A 204 1.47 -3.03 -0.07
CA LEU A 204 1.50 -4.12 -1.04
C LEU A 204 2.55 -5.19 -0.68
N TYR A 205 3.75 -4.78 -0.25
CA TYR A 205 4.80 -5.71 0.18
C TYR A 205 4.57 -6.29 1.58
N HIS A 206 3.77 -5.62 2.43
CA HIS A 206 3.43 -6.11 3.76
C HIS A 206 2.39 -7.25 3.71
N VAL A 207 1.49 -7.27 2.72
CA VAL A 207 0.45 -8.29 2.59
C VAL A 207 1.00 -9.73 2.51
N PRO A 208 1.98 -10.07 1.65
CA PRO A 208 2.59 -11.40 1.65
C PRO A 208 3.17 -11.80 3.01
N ASN A 209 3.86 -10.87 3.68
CA ASN A 209 4.46 -11.11 5.00
C ASN A 209 3.42 -11.40 6.07
N LYS A 210 2.26 -10.72 6.02
CA LYS A 210 1.12 -10.97 6.91
C LYS A 210 0.50 -12.34 6.68
N LEU A 211 0.45 -12.81 5.43
CA LEU A 211 -0.06 -14.15 5.11
C LEU A 211 0.91 -15.27 5.55
N LEU A 212 2.22 -15.02 5.43
CA LEU A 212 3.28 -15.93 5.86
C LEU A 212 3.36 -16.04 7.39
N SER A 213 3.26 -14.93 8.11
CA SER A 213 3.30 -14.91 9.58
C SER A 213 2.11 -15.62 10.22
N LEU A 214 0.98 -15.69 9.53
CA LEU A 214 -0.21 -16.44 9.97
C LEU A 214 -0.12 -17.96 9.64
N GLU A 215 0.95 -18.43 9.00
CA GLU A 215 1.13 -19.82 8.53
C GLU A 215 -0.05 -20.33 7.66
N VAL A 216 -0.75 -19.40 7.01
CA VAL A 216 -1.96 -19.68 6.22
C VAL A 216 -1.59 -20.24 4.85
N CYS A 217 -0.47 -19.79 4.26
CA CYS A 217 -0.04 -20.20 2.93
C CYS A 217 1.49 -20.28 2.78
N THR A 218 1.93 -20.95 1.70
CA THR A 218 3.32 -20.94 1.27
C THR A 218 3.65 -19.65 0.50
N GLU A 219 4.94 -19.34 0.35
CA GLU A 219 5.41 -18.18 -0.41
C GLU A 219 4.82 -18.11 -1.82
N LYS A 220 4.83 -19.23 -2.56
CA LYS A 220 4.25 -19.33 -3.91
C LYS A 220 2.74 -19.09 -3.94
N GLU A 221 2.02 -19.45 -2.87
CA GLU A 221 0.59 -19.20 -2.77
C GLU A 221 0.30 -17.73 -2.44
N ALA A 222 1.10 -17.12 -1.58
CA ALA A 222 1.00 -15.69 -1.27
C ALA A 222 1.22 -14.86 -2.55
N GLU A 223 2.25 -15.19 -3.33
CA GLU A 223 2.50 -14.55 -4.64
C GLU A 223 1.31 -14.67 -5.57
N LYS A 224 0.68 -15.86 -5.67
CA LYS A 224 -0.51 -16.06 -6.53
C LYS A 224 -1.72 -15.25 -6.09
N VAL A 225 -1.92 -15.05 -4.78
CA VAL A 225 -3.02 -14.25 -4.24
C VAL A 225 -2.80 -12.76 -4.53
N VAL A 226 -1.55 -12.29 -4.45
CA VAL A 226 -1.21 -10.87 -4.64
C VAL A 226 -1.09 -10.50 -6.13
N ASN A 227 -0.50 -11.35 -6.97
CA ASN A 227 0.00 -10.92 -8.29
C ASN A 227 -1.04 -10.38 -9.29
N PRO A 228 -2.18 -11.04 -9.54
CA PRO A 228 -3.03 -10.60 -10.66
C PRO A 228 -3.96 -9.44 -10.30
N ASP A 229 -4.50 -9.40 -9.08
CA ASP A 229 -5.55 -8.45 -8.72
C ASP A 229 -5.00 -7.20 -8.02
N PHE A 230 -3.96 -7.35 -7.19
CA PHE A 230 -3.46 -6.22 -6.40
C PHE A 230 -2.66 -5.29 -7.28
N PHE A 231 -1.78 -5.84 -8.12
CA PHE A 231 -1.02 -5.05 -9.10
C PHE A 231 -1.92 -4.36 -10.13
N LYS A 232 -3.08 -4.92 -10.46
CA LYS A 232 -4.07 -4.22 -11.30
C LYS A 232 -4.62 -2.98 -10.59
N LEU A 233 -4.99 -3.09 -9.31
CA LEU A 233 -5.52 -1.96 -8.53
C LEU A 233 -4.45 -0.88 -8.32
N VAL A 234 -3.24 -1.29 -7.93
CA VAL A 234 -2.10 -0.40 -7.73
C VAL A 234 -1.70 0.26 -9.05
N GLY A 235 -1.64 -0.51 -10.13
CA GLY A 235 -1.35 -0.02 -11.48
C GLY A 235 -2.41 0.96 -11.98
N SER A 236 -3.70 0.69 -11.75
CA SER A 236 -4.76 1.65 -12.15
C SER A 236 -4.65 2.98 -11.41
N LEU A 237 -4.34 2.95 -10.11
CA LEU A 237 -4.13 4.16 -9.33
C LEU A 237 -2.91 4.93 -9.85
N GLN A 238 -1.78 4.24 -10.03
CA GLN A 238 -0.56 4.83 -10.54
C GLN A 238 -0.76 5.47 -11.92
N SER A 239 -1.37 4.75 -12.86
CA SER A 239 -1.61 5.26 -14.22
C SER A 239 -2.54 6.46 -14.24
N GLN A 240 -3.54 6.54 -13.35
CA GLN A 240 -4.38 7.73 -13.26
C GLN A 240 -3.55 8.97 -12.88
N PHE A 241 -2.72 8.87 -11.85
CA PHE A 241 -1.88 9.99 -11.43
C PHE A 241 -0.81 10.34 -12.47
N GLU A 242 -0.20 9.35 -13.12
CA GLU A 242 0.76 9.58 -14.20
C GLU A 242 0.11 10.33 -15.36
N GLN A 243 -1.12 9.98 -15.74
CA GLN A 243 -1.86 10.68 -16.79
C GLN A 243 -2.18 12.13 -16.41
N GLU A 244 -2.58 12.38 -15.17
CA GLU A 244 -2.84 13.74 -14.66
C GLU A 244 -1.57 14.59 -14.65
N LEU A 245 -0.44 14.02 -14.20
CA LEU A 245 0.87 14.69 -14.21
C LEU A 245 1.35 14.98 -15.63
N GLU A 246 1.28 14.01 -16.53
CA GLU A 246 1.66 14.19 -17.93
C GLU A 246 0.80 15.25 -18.63
N GLN A 247 -0.50 15.30 -18.31
CA GLN A 247 -1.38 16.32 -18.86
C GLN A 247 -0.96 17.72 -18.39
N MET A 248 -0.70 17.86 -17.10
CA MET A 248 -0.23 19.12 -16.52
C MET A 248 1.13 19.55 -17.08
N ASP A 249 2.08 18.62 -17.26
CA ASP A 249 3.37 18.90 -17.91
C ASP A 249 3.19 19.43 -19.34
N ARG A 250 2.33 18.78 -20.14
CA ARG A 250 2.00 19.26 -21.49
C ARG A 250 1.40 20.66 -21.48
N ASP A 251 0.43 20.89 -20.59
CA ASP A 251 -0.23 22.20 -20.47
C ASP A 251 0.75 23.30 -20.06
N PHE A 252 1.71 22.99 -19.17
CA PHE A 252 2.77 23.93 -18.80
C PHE A 252 3.74 24.20 -19.95
N GLU A 253 4.11 23.18 -20.72
CA GLU A 253 5.01 23.32 -21.87
C GLU A 253 4.35 24.18 -22.96
N ASP A 254 3.09 23.92 -23.29
CA ASP A 254 2.33 24.68 -24.28
C ASP A 254 2.12 26.12 -23.83
N LEU A 255 1.79 26.33 -22.55
CA LEU A 255 1.68 27.68 -21.98
C LEU A 255 3.03 28.42 -22.03
N ALA A 256 4.15 27.76 -21.72
CA ALA A 256 5.47 28.36 -21.77
C ALA A 256 5.83 28.79 -23.21
N LYS A 257 5.51 27.95 -24.21
CA LYS A 257 5.69 28.29 -25.63
C LYS A 257 4.84 29.51 -26.00
N CYS A 258 3.54 29.50 -25.70
CA CYS A 258 2.65 30.63 -26.00
C CYS A 258 3.18 31.94 -25.39
N VAL A 259 3.55 31.92 -24.12
CA VAL A 259 4.09 33.09 -23.41
C VAL A 259 5.40 33.58 -24.05
N GLU A 260 6.28 32.67 -24.50
CA GLU A 260 7.51 33.05 -25.20
C GLU A 260 7.22 33.79 -26.51
N TRP A 261 6.28 33.28 -27.32
CA TRP A 261 5.85 33.93 -28.56
C TRP A 261 5.25 35.31 -28.29
N ASP A 262 4.32 35.41 -27.35
CA ASP A 262 3.65 36.66 -26.99
C ASP A 262 4.65 37.71 -26.50
N CYS A 263 5.58 37.33 -25.62
CA CYS A 263 6.61 38.24 -25.10
C CYS A 263 7.54 38.75 -26.21
N LYS A 264 7.90 37.87 -27.15
CA LYS A 264 8.78 38.21 -28.28
C LYS A 264 8.09 39.16 -29.27
N ASP A 265 6.81 38.94 -29.53
CA ASP A 265 6.01 39.80 -30.40
C ASP A 265 5.79 41.18 -29.79
N LEU A 266 5.49 41.22 -28.49
CA LEU A 266 5.38 42.46 -27.73
C LEU A 266 6.71 43.24 -27.78
N TYR A 267 7.83 42.58 -27.49
CA TYR A 267 9.16 43.21 -27.57
C TYR A 267 9.46 43.77 -28.96
N ARG A 268 9.16 43.02 -30.03
CA ARG A 268 9.34 43.48 -31.41
C ARG A 268 8.52 44.74 -31.69
N TYR A 269 7.27 44.80 -31.22
CA TYR A 269 6.43 45.97 -31.37
C TYR A 269 7.05 47.22 -30.72
N PHE A 270 7.48 47.11 -29.46
CA PHE A 270 8.09 48.24 -28.75
C PHE A 270 9.43 48.67 -29.37
N GLN A 271 10.25 47.74 -29.83
CA GLN A 271 11.47 48.09 -30.56
C GLN A 271 11.20 48.88 -31.84
N GLN A 272 10.18 48.48 -32.61
CA GLN A 272 9.78 49.21 -33.82
C GLN A 272 9.25 50.61 -33.48
N ALA A 273 8.46 50.73 -32.40
CA ALA A 273 7.94 52.01 -31.94
C ALA A 273 9.06 52.99 -31.54
N ILE A 274 10.10 52.53 -30.82
CA ILE A 274 11.27 53.36 -30.50
C ILE A 274 11.97 53.82 -31.77
N VAL A 275 12.25 52.92 -32.72
CA VAL A 275 12.97 53.28 -33.96
C VAL A 275 12.20 54.35 -34.74
N LEU A 276 10.88 54.20 -34.87
CA LEU A 276 10.04 55.21 -35.52
C LEU A 276 10.07 56.56 -34.79
N TRP A 277 10.08 56.53 -33.45
CA TRP A 277 10.18 57.74 -32.65
C TRP A 277 11.55 58.43 -32.82
N ASP A 278 12.65 57.68 -32.77
CA ASP A 278 14.01 58.20 -32.97
C ASP A 278 14.14 58.87 -34.35
N GLU A 279 13.61 58.23 -35.40
CA GLU A 279 13.58 58.80 -36.75
C GLU A 279 12.75 60.09 -36.82
N HIS A 280 11.60 60.13 -36.15
CA HIS A 280 10.74 61.30 -36.08
C HIS A 280 11.43 62.45 -35.34
N GLN A 281 12.06 62.18 -34.19
CA GLN A 281 12.78 63.16 -33.39
C GLN A 281 13.99 63.73 -34.15
N LEU A 282 14.71 62.90 -34.92
CA LEU A 282 15.78 63.35 -35.81
C LEU A 282 15.25 64.31 -36.89
N LYS A 283 14.16 63.96 -37.57
CA LYS A 283 13.54 64.79 -38.61
C LYS A 283 13.03 66.12 -38.03
N LEU A 284 12.39 66.09 -36.87
CA LEU A 284 11.94 67.30 -36.17
C LEU A 284 13.11 68.22 -35.83
N SER A 285 14.19 67.68 -35.27
CA SER A 285 15.40 68.45 -34.97
C SER A 285 16.02 69.07 -36.24
N GLN A 286 16.04 68.35 -37.36
CA GLN A 286 16.50 68.90 -38.64
C GLN A 286 15.62 70.07 -39.10
N GLN A 287 14.30 69.93 -39.05
CA GLN A 287 13.36 70.99 -39.42
C GLN A 287 13.44 72.21 -38.50
N GLU A 288 13.61 72.00 -37.19
CA GLU A 288 13.78 73.07 -36.21
C GLU A 288 15.08 73.85 -36.46
N ASN A 289 16.18 73.16 -36.75
CA ASN A 289 17.44 73.79 -37.12
C ASN A 289 17.32 74.61 -38.42
N GLU A 290 16.65 74.08 -39.45
CA GLU A 290 16.39 74.82 -40.69
C GLU A 290 15.54 76.08 -40.46
N LEU A 291 14.49 75.98 -39.65
CA LEU A 291 13.65 77.10 -39.26
C LEU A 291 14.45 78.15 -38.49
N GLN A 292 15.30 77.73 -37.55
CA GLN A 292 16.14 78.61 -36.76
C GLN A 292 17.15 79.38 -37.64
N VAL A 293 17.74 78.71 -38.63
CA VAL A 293 18.62 79.36 -39.62
C VAL A 293 17.84 80.42 -40.41
N LYS A 294 16.66 80.08 -40.96
CA LYS A 294 15.81 81.03 -41.69
C LYS A 294 15.38 82.22 -40.82
N LEU A 295 15.05 81.98 -39.55
CA LEU A 295 14.63 83.03 -38.62
C LEU A 295 15.78 83.98 -38.27
N ASN A 296 16.98 83.43 -38.08
CA ASN A 296 18.20 84.23 -37.86
C ASN A 296 18.57 85.06 -39.11
N GLU A 297 18.41 84.50 -40.31
CA GLU A 297 18.60 85.25 -41.56
C GLU A 297 17.58 86.41 -41.69
N CYS A 298 16.31 86.16 -41.40
CA CYS A 298 15.27 87.19 -41.37
C CYS A 298 15.59 88.29 -40.35
N ARG A 299 16.04 87.91 -39.14
CA ARG A 299 16.45 88.86 -38.10
C ARG A 299 17.62 89.73 -38.56
N ARG A 300 18.67 89.12 -39.13
CA ARG A 300 19.82 89.84 -39.72
C ARG A 300 19.40 90.81 -40.83
N LYS A 301 18.50 90.39 -41.74
CA LYS A 301 17.99 91.27 -42.80
C LYS A 301 17.25 92.48 -42.21
N HIS A 302 16.44 92.28 -41.18
CA HIS A 302 15.71 93.35 -40.51
C HIS A 302 16.63 94.32 -39.76
N GLU A 303 17.62 93.81 -39.03
CA GLU A 303 18.63 94.64 -38.35
C GLU A 303 19.44 95.49 -39.33
N ASN A 304 19.86 94.91 -40.46
CA ASN A 304 20.57 95.65 -41.51
C ASN A 304 19.70 96.77 -42.12
N LEU A 305 18.41 96.49 -42.38
CA LEU A 305 17.47 97.50 -42.89
C LEU A 305 17.29 98.66 -41.89
N ASN A 306 17.15 98.35 -40.60
CA ASN A 306 17.02 99.37 -39.55
C ASN A 306 18.33 100.18 -39.37
N GLN A 307 19.51 99.57 -39.51
CA GLN A 307 20.78 100.31 -39.50
C GLN A 307 20.92 101.26 -40.69
N VAL A 308 20.49 100.85 -41.89
CA VAL A 308 20.49 101.71 -43.09
C VAL A 308 19.54 102.88 -42.92
N GLN A 309 18.38 102.69 -42.29
CA GLN A 309 17.43 103.77 -42.01
C GLN A 309 17.88 104.75 -40.92
N SER A 310 18.74 104.37 -39.97
CA SER A 310 19.27 105.28 -38.95
C SER A 310 20.51 106.09 -39.37
N LYS A 311 21.06 105.81 -40.56
CA LYS A 311 22.26 106.49 -41.13
C LYS A 311 21.92 107.50 -42.23
N VAL A 312 20.64 107.77 -42.47
CA VAL A 312 20.12 108.84 -43.35
C VAL A 312 19.66 110.00 -42.47
#